data_AF-A0A1I3SL17-F1
#
_entry.id   AF-A0A1I3SL17-F1
#
_cell.length_a   1.000
_cell.length_b   1.000
_cell.length_c   1.000
_cell.angle_alpha   90.00
_cell.angle_beta   90.00
_cell.angle_gamma   90.00
#
_symmetry.space_group_name_H-M   'P 1'
#
loop_
_entity.id
_entity.type
_entity.pdbx_description
1 polymer ?
#
loop_
_entity_poly.entity_id
_entity_poly.type
_entity_poly.pdbx_seq_one_letter_code
_entity_poly.pdbx_strand_id
1 'polypeptide(L)'
;MDILTGLSAATQAIGIAKELRDIDRSVDESSFKLKLAELTDALADTKIALADAKALVAELEVQISEIRDGTTCPKCRTGRLQITEVIPTMHDGVEKHICECDNEKCDYTTSRKFNSSLGKYV
;
A
#
# COMPACT_ATOMS: atom_id res chain seq x y z
N MET A 1 3.52 13.69 -3.11
CA MET A 1 2.24 14.39 -3.38
C MET A 1 1.11 13.48 -2.92
N ASP A 2 0.03 13.98 -2.31
CA ASP A 2 -1.02 13.12 -1.74
C ASP A 2 -1.89 12.47 -2.84
N ILE A 3 -2.29 11.21 -2.66
CA ILE A 3 -3.13 10.46 -3.61
C ILE A 3 -4.42 11.24 -3.95
N LEU A 4 -4.97 11.95 -2.98
CA LEU A 4 -6.17 12.80 -3.15
C LEU A 4 -5.93 13.93 -4.17
N THR A 5 -4.75 14.54 -4.16
CA THR A 5 -4.39 15.59 -5.12
C THR A 5 -4.21 15.02 -6.53
N GLY A 6 -3.64 13.82 -6.66
CA GLY A 6 -3.55 13.10 -7.93
C GLY A 6 -4.90 12.74 -8.52
N LEU A 7 -5.86 12.31 -7.69
CA LEU A 7 -7.22 11.99 -8.13
C LEU A 7 -7.99 13.24 -8.60
N SER A 8 -7.76 14.38 -7.96
CA SER A 8 -8.30 15.67 -8.39
C SER A 8 -7.74 16.08 -9.76
N ALA A 9 -6.42 15.94 -9.97
CA ALA A 9 -5.77 16.21 -11.26
C ALA A 9 -6.33 15.30 -12.38
N ALA A 10 -6.55 14.02 -12.09
CA ALA A 10 -7.16 13.09 -13.03
C ALA A 10 -8.60 13.49 -13.40
N THR A 11 -9.39 13.93 -12.41
CA THR A 11 -10.76 14.41 -12.63
C THR A 11 -10.77 15.67 -13.51
N GLN A 12 -9.84 16.60 -13.25
CA GLN A 12 -9.66 17.80 -14.07
C GLN A 12 -9.26 17.45 -15.51
N ALA A 13 -8.32 16.53 -15.70
CA ALA A 13 -7.92 16.05 -17.02
C ALA A 13 -9.11 15.45 -17.79
N ILE A 14 -9.96 14.66 -17.12
CA ILE A 14 -11.18 14.11 -17.72
C ILE A 14 -12.16 15.22 -18.11
N GLY A 15 -12.29 16.27 -17.28
CA GLY A 15 -13.09 17.46 -17.58
C GLY A 15 -12.61 18.18 -18.84
N ILE A 16 -11.31 18.47 -18.92
CA ILE A 16 -10.71 19.16 -20.07
C ILE A 16 -10.83 18.31 -21.35
N ALA A 17 -10.67 16.98 -21.25
CA ALA A 17 -10.86 16.08 -22.39
C ALA A 17 -12.30 16.10 -22.93
N LYS A 18 -13.31 16.28 -22.06
CA LYS A 18 -14.71 16.46 -22.48
C LYS A 18 -14.89 17.81 -23.19
N GLU A 19 -14.37 18.89 -22.60
CA GLU A 19 -14.41 20.22 -23.21
C GLU A 19 -13.77 20.21 -24.61
N LEU A 20 -12.61 19.58 -24.76
CA LEU A 20 -11.92 19.43 -26.05
C LEU A 20 -12.74 18.69 -27.11
N ARG A 21 -13.63 17.77 -26.70
CA ARG A 21 -14.51 17.05 -27.62
C ARG A 21 -15.64 17.92 -28.15
N ASP A 22 -16.05 18.91 -27.37
CA ASP A 22 -17.19 19.77 -27.67
C ASP A 22 -16.76 21.07 -28.40
N ILE A 23 -15.45 21.37 -28.47
CA ILE A 23 -14.90 22.51 -29.23
C ILE A 23 -14.93 22.22 -30.73
N ASP A 24 -15.56 23.12 -31.50
CA ASP A 24 -15.43 23.14 -32.96
C ASP A 24 -14.04 23.68 -33.36
N ARG A 25 -13.16 22.75 -33.70
CA ARG A 25 -11.74 22.97 -34.00
C ARG A 25 -11.49 23.91 -35.19
N SER A 26 -12.50 24.10 -36.04
CA SER A 26 -12.40 24.96 -37.24
C SER A 26 -12.61 26.45 -36.93
N VAL A 27 -13.23 26.76 -35.79
CA VAL A 27 -13.58 28.13 -35.40
C VAL A 27 -12.64 28.68 -34.32
N ASP A 28 -12.09 27.81 -33.45
CA ASP A 28 -11.38 28.26 -32.26
C ASP A 28 -10.06 27.49 -31.98
N GLU A 29 -9.10 27.62 -32.91
CA GLU A 29 -7.82 26.92 -32.85
C GLU A 29 -6.97 27.32 -31.62
N SER A 30 -7.03 28.58 -31.19
CA SER A 30 -6.32 29.06 -30.01
C SER A 30 -6.87 28.47 -28.71
N SER A 31 -8.20 28.40 -28.57
CA SER A 31 -8.85 27.77 -27.42
C SER A 31 -8.52 26.28 -27.36
N PHE A 32 -8.55 25.60 -28.51
CA PHE A 32 -8.18 24.19 -28.59
C PHE A 32 -6.73 23.93 -28.14
N LYS A 33 -5.77 24.74 -28.60
CA LYS A 33 -4.36 24.61 -28.21
C LYS A 33 -4.15 24.87 -26.73
N LEU A 34 -4.83 25.86 -26.16
CA LEU A 34 -4.77 26.17 -24.72
C LEU A 34 -5.29 24.99 -23.90
N LYS A 35 -6.47 24.47 -24.24
CA LYS A 35 -7.08 23.33 -23.55
C LYS A 35 -6.23 22.06 -23.66
N LEU A 36 -5.55 21.85 -24.79
CA LEU A 36 -4.62 20.74 -24.95
C LEU A 36 -3.40 20.88 -24.02
N ALA A 37 -2.88 22.10 -23.84
CA ALA A 37 -1.80 22.36 -22.89
C ALA A 37 -2.27 22.08 -21.44
N GLU A 38 -3.44 22.60 -21.06
CA GLU A 38 -4.05 22.36 -19.74
C GLU A 38 -4.25 20.85 -19.47
N LEU A 39 -4.70 20.09 -20.48
CA LEU A 39 -4.86 18.64 -20.38
C LEU A 39 -3.50 17.96 -20.14
N THR A 40 -2.46 18.41 -20.83
CA THR A 40 -1.12 17.82 -20.76
C THR A 40 -0.52 18.04 -19.37
N ASP A 41 -0.69 19.23 -18.80
CA ASP A 41 -0.24 19.55 -17.44
C ASP A 41 -0.99 18.71 -16.40
N ALA A 42 -2.32 18.63 -16.49
CA ALA A 42 -3.14 17.83 -15.57
C ALA A 42 -2.78 16.32 -15.63
N LEU A 43 -2.44 15.81 -16.81
CA LEU A 43 -1.98 14.43 -16.99
C LEU A 43 -0.57 14.21 -16.42
N ALA A 44 0.33 15.19 -16.54
CA ALA A 44 1.66 15.12 -15.95
C ALA A 44 1.58 15.04 -14.41
N ASP A 45 0.75 15.88 -13.79
CA ASP A 45 0.49 15.84 -12.35
C ASP A 45 -0.11 14.51 -11.92
N THR A 46 -1.07 13.99 -12.69
CA THR A 46 -1.67 12.66 -12.44
C THR A 46 -0.60 11.56 -12.49
N LYS A 47 0.31 11.62 -13.47
CA LYS A 47 1.38 10.62 -13.62
C LYS A 47 2.35 10.65 -12.44
N ILE A 48 2.73 11.85 -11.96
CA ILE A 48 3.59 12.01 -10.79
C ILE A 48 2.91 11.41 -9.56
N ALA A 49 1.66 11.79 -9.30
CA ALA A 49 0.92 11.27 -8.16
C ALA A 49 0.75 9.73 -8.20
N LEU A 50 0.57 9.15 -9.39
CA LEU A 50 0.49 7.69 -9.54
C LEU A 50 1.84 7.01 -9.32
N ALA A 51 2.95 7.65 -9.69
CA ALA A 51 4.29 7.14 -9.40
C ALA A 51 4.57 7.14 -7.89
N ASP A 52 4.22 8.22 -7.21
CA ASP A 52 4.31 8.32 -5.74
C ASP A 52 3.46 7.23 -5.06
N ALA A 53 2.21 7.04 -5.52
CA ALA A 53 1.33 6.00 -4.99
C ALA A 53 1.91 4.59 -5.17
N LYS A 54 2.51 4.30 -6.32
CA LYS A 54 3.20 3.02 -6.56
C LYS A 54 4.39 2.81 -5.62
N ALA A 55 5.18 3.84 -5.38
CA ALA A 55 6.30 3.76 -4.45
C ALA A 55 5.83 3.46 -3.02
N LEU A 56 4.77 4.15 -2.56
CA LEU A 56 4.17 3.90 -1.25
C LEU A 56 3.62 2.47 -1.12
N VAL A 57 2.94 1.96 -2.15
CA VAL A 57 2.45 0.57 -2.14
C VAL A 57 3.60 -0.42 -2.03
N ALA A 58 4.68 -0.23 -2.81
CA ALA A 58 5.85 -1.10 -2.74
C ALA A 58 6.52 -1.05 -1.35
N GLU A 59 6.62 0.12 -0.73
CA GLU A 59 7.14 0.27 0.63
C GLU A 59 6.26 -0.45 1.67
N LEU A 60 4.93 -0.27 1.57
CA LEU A 60 3.99 -0.96 2.45
C LEU A 60 4.04 -2.49 2.24
N GLU A 61 4.20 -2.97 1.01
CA GLU A 61 4.37 -4.40 0.72
C GLU A 61 5.65 -4.95 1.36
N VAL A 62 6.75 -4.18 1.33
CA VAL A 62 8.00 -4.56 2.03
C VAL A 62 7.76 -4.62 3.54
N GLN A 63 7.15 -3.59 4.15
CA GLN A 63 6.86 -3.60 5.60
C GLN A 63 5.92 -4.75 5.98
N ILE A 64 4.89 -5.02 5.17
CA ILE A 64 4.01 -6.18 5.36
C ILE A 64 4.81 -7.47 5.25
N SER A 65 5.74 -7.58 4.31
CA SER A 65 6.60 -8.75 4.18
C SER A 65 7.51 -8.91 5.40
N GLU A 66 8.09 -7.83 5.94
CA GLU A 66 8.93 -7.87 7.13
C GLU A 66 8.14 -8.28 8.39
N ILE A 67 6.91 -7.78 8.52
CA ILE A 67 6.02 -8.13 9.64
C ILE A 67 5.49 -9.57 9.48
N ARG A 68 5.19 -10.00 8.26
CA ARG A 68 4.69 -11.35 7.96
C ARG A 68 5.80 -12.40 7.90
N ASP A 69 7.03 -12.02 7.60
CA ASP A 69 8.20 -12.90 7.68
C ASP A 69 8.59 -13.10 9.15
N GLY A 70 7.65 -13.63 9.93
CA GLY A 70 7.97 -14.27 11.19
C GLY A 70 9.03 -15.35 10.94
N THR A 71 9.90 -15.56 11.92
CA THR A 71 11.03 -16.50 11.82
C THR A 71 10.67 -17.80 11.11
N THR A 72 11.57 -18.27 10.23
CA THR A 72 11.43 -19.53 9.50
C THR A 72 10.95 -20.67 10.41
N CYS A 73 9.95 -21.42 9.95
CA CYS A 73 9.41 -22.53 10.73
C CYS A 73 10.50 -23.57 11.03
N PRO A 74 10.78 -23.89 12.30
CA PRO A 74 11.84 -24.83 12.65
C PRO A 74 11.54 -26.28 12.21
N LYS A 75 10.26 -26.61 11.97
CA LYS A 75 9.82 -27.95 11.53
C LYS A 75 10.05 -28.17 10.03
N CYS A 76 9.45 -27.35 9.17
CA CYS A 76 9.51 -27.55 7.71
C CYS A 76 10.60 -26.74 7.00
N ARG A 77 11.13 -25.69 7.64
CA ARG A 77 12.09 -24.71 7.06
C ARG A 77 11.66 -24.02 5.76
N THR A 78 10.46 -24.30 5.26
CA THR A 78 9.90 -23.72 4.05
C THR A 78 8.86 -22.64 4.36
N GLY A 79 7.98 -22.87 5.33
CA GLY A 79 6.95 -21.90 5.74
C GLY A 79 7.44 -20.89 6.79
N ARG A 80 6.67 -19.81 6.99
CA ARG A 80 6.90 -18.79 8.02
C ARG A 80 5.93 -18.97 9.20
N LEU A 81 6.34 -18.53 10.38
CA LEU A 81 5.48 -18.51 11.57
C LEU A 81 4.61 -17.24 11.56
N GLN A 82 3.29 -17.40 11.46
CA GLN A 82 2.30 -16.33 11.56
C GLN A 82 1.68 -16.33 12.96
N ILE A 83 1.40 -15.15 13.52
CA ILE A 83 0.68 -15.04 14.80
C ILE A 83 -0.80 -15.28 14.54
N THR A 84 -1.39 -16.29 15.19
CA THR A 84 -2.83 -16.60 15.07
C THR A 84 -3.62 -16.06 16.25
N GLU A 85 -3.01 -15.97 17.43
CA GLU A 85 -3.67 -15.48 18.62
C GLU A 85 -2.71 -14.68 19.51
N VAL A 86 -3.21 -13.59 20.08
CA VAL A 86 -2.49 -12.76 21.05
C VAL A 86 -3.23 -12.81 22.37
N ILE A 87 -2.61 -13.43 23.38
CA ILE A 87 -3.18 -13.57 24.72
C ILE A 87 -2.46 -12.57 25.64
N PRO A 88 -3.11 -11.47 26.06
CA PRO A 88 -2.49 -10.51 26.97
C PRO A 88 -2.34 -11.12 28.37
N THR A 89 -1.15 -10.99 28.97
CA THR A 89 -0.94 -11.39 30.37
C THR A 89 -1.19 -10.20 31.29
N MET A 90 -2.11 -10.37 32.25
CA MET A 90 -2.74 -9.30 33.04
C MET A 90 -1.80 -8.40 33.86
N HIS A 91 -0.55 -8.82 34.13
CA HIS A 91 0.31 -8.17 35.13
C HIS A 91 1.65 -7.60 34.62
N ASP A 92 2.20 -8.07 33.49
CA ASP A 92 3.63 -7.82 33.20
C ASP A 92 3.90 -7.03 31.90
N GLY A 93 2.87 -6.59 31.17
CA GLY A 93 3.07 -5.97 29.84
C GLY A 93 3.69 -6.94 28.81
N VAL A 94 3.64 -8.24 29.13
CA VAL A 94 4.05 -9.33 28.26
C VAL A 94 2.78 -9.94 27.69
N GLU A 95 2.79 -10.25 26.41
CA GLU A 95 1.73 -10.90 25.67
C GLU A 95 2.25 -12.26 25.22
N LYS A 96 1.38 -13.27 25.21
CA LYS A 96 1.70 -14.59 24.68
C LYS A 96 1.13 -14.68 23.27
N HIS A 97 2.02 -14.73 22.28
CA HIS A 97 1.66 -14.90 20.88
C HIS A 97 1.66 -16.39 20.56
N ILE A 98 0.53 -16.94 20.13
CA ILE A 98 0.45 -18.26 19.51
C ILE A 98 0.77 -18.07 18.03
N CYS A 99 1.73 -18.84 17.54
CA CYS A 99 2.20 -18.76 16.18
C CYS A 99 2.04 -20.11 15.47
N GLU A 100 1.47 -20.10 14.27
CA GLU A 100 1.26 -21.26 13.41
C GLU A 100 2.03 -21.08 12.10
N CYS A 101 2.50 -22.19 11.53
CA CYS A 101 3.15 -22.16 10.24
C CYS A 101 2.15 -21.88 9.11
N ASP A 102 2.48 -21.01 8.16
CA ASP A 102 1.62 -20.72 6.99
C ASP A 102 1.47 -21.87 5.99
N ASN A 103 2.32 -22.89 6.08
CA ASN A 103 2.45 -23.91 5.05
C ASN A 103 1.39 -24.98 5.29
N GLU A 104 0.51 -25.20 4.32
CA GLU A 104 -0.58 -26.18 4.37
C GLU A 104 -0.12 -27.61 4.72
N LYS A 105 1.14 -27.94 4.43
CA LYS A 105 1.75 -29.25 4.71
C LYS A 105 2.45 -29.31 6.08
N CYS A 106 2.40 -28.25 6.88
CA CYS A 106 3.12 -28.12 8.14
C CYS A 106 2.20 -27.62 9.27
N ASP A 107 1.81 -28.54 10.14
CA ASP A 107 1.02 -28.39 11.37
C ASP A 107 1.86 -27.90 12.57
N TYR A 108 2.87 -27.05 12.36
CA TYR A 108 3.72 -26.59 13.46
C TYR A 108 3.14 -25.37 14.15
N THR A 109 2.91 -25.50 15.46
CA THR A 109 2.42 -24.42 16.33
C THR A 109 3.38 -24.21 17.49
N THR A 110 3.67 -22.95 17.84
CA THR A 110 4.51 -22.59 18.98
C THR A 110 3.97 -21.35 19.67
N SER A 111 4.22 -21.21 20.97
CA SER A 111 3.92 -19.96 21.69
C SER A 111 5.18 -19.18 22.03
N ARG A 112 5.16 -17.87 21.82
CA ARG A 112 6.25 -16.94 22.17
C ARG A 112 5.75 -15.85 23.10
N LYS A 113 6.65 -15.33 23.94
CA LYS A 113 6.36 -14.16 24.77
C LYS A 113 6.82 -12.92 24.02
N PHE A 114 5.97 -11.92 23.95
CA PHE A 114 6.25 -10.62 23.35
C PHE A 114 6.11 -9.56 24.42
N ASN A 115 7.13 -8.74 24.63
CA ASN A 115 7.04 -7.61 25.56
C ASN A 115 6.61 -6.38 24.78
N SER A 116 5.36 -5.94 24.97
CA SER A 116 4.80 -4.80 24.24
C SER A 116 5.43 -3.47 24.64
N SER A 117 5.98 -3.37 25.85
CA SER A 117 6.70 -2.17 26.32
C SER A 117 8.09 -2.01 25.68
N LEU A 118 8.72 -3.12 25.28
CA LEU A 118 10.05 -3.13 24.65
C LEU A 118 10.02 -3.41 23.14
N GLY A 119 8.84 -3.71 22.59
CA GLY A 119 8.64 -4.03 21.17
C GLY A 119 9.40 -5.27 20.68
N LYS A 120 9.70 -6.23 21.57
CA LYS A 120 10.54 -7.39 21.24
C LYS A 120 10.06 -8.70 21.86
N TYR A 121 10.37 -9.80 21.18
CA TYR A 121 10.17 -11.15 21.71
C TYR A 121 11.18 -11.45 22.83
N VAL A 122 10.71 -12.14 23.88
CA VAL A 122 11.46 -12.50 25.10
C VAL A 122 11.53 -14.02 25.25
#